data_AF-A0A382DBP9-F1
#
_entry.id   AF-A0A382DBP9-F1
#
_cell.length_a   1.000
_cell.length_b   1.000
_cell.length_c   1.000
_cell.angle_alpha   90.00
_cell.angle_beta   90.00
_cell.angle_gamma   90.00
#
_symmetry.space_group_name_H-M   'P 1'
#
loop_
_entity.id
_entity.type
_entity.pdbx_description
1 polymer ?
#
loop_
_entity_poly.entity_id
_entity_poly.type
_entity_poly.pdbx_seq_one_letter_code
_entity_poly.pdbx_strand_id
1 'polypeptide(L)' 'MGMMLGLIKPTSGAVFINGQNIENEKNRTNILEKMNFISPYIELPKKLTVEENLKVYGRMYGVNNLQ' A
#
# COMPACT_ATOMS: atom_id res chain seq x y z
N MET A 1 -10.41 6.01 3.44
CA MET A 1 -9.20 5.17 3.29
C MET A 1 -8.04 5.55 4.20
N GLY A 2 -7.79 6.83 4.51
CA GLY A 2 -6.64 7.22 5.36
C GLY A 2 -6.53 6.47 6.69
N MET A 3 -7.67 6.20 7.36
CA MET A 3 -7.68 5.40 8.59
C MET A 3 -7.33 3.92 8.38
N MET A 4 -7.77 3.30 7.28
CA MET A 4 -7.45 1.91 6.95
C MET A 4 -5.96 1.71 6.62
N LEU A 5 -5.32 2.72 6.03
CA LEU A 5 -3.88 2.74 5.77
C LEU A 5 -3.07 3.20 7.00
N GLY A 6 -3.73 3.51 8.12
CA GLY A 6 -3.12 4.04 9.32
C GLY A 6 -2.49 5.43 9.14
N LEU A 7 -2.83 6.17 8.07
CA LEU A 7 -2.37 7.55 7.83
C LEU A 7 -3.08 8.56 8.74
N ILE A 8 -4.29 8.23 9.19
CA ILE A 8 -5.12 9.04 10.07
C ILE A 8 -5.58 8.16 11.23
N LYS A 9 -5.52 8.66 12.47
CA LYS A 9 -6.07 7.93 13.62
C LYS A 9 -7.60 8.06 13.66
N PRO A 10 -8.33 6.97 13.99
CA PRO A 10 -9.76 7.08 14.22
C PRO A 10 -10.03 7.98 15.43
N THR A 11 -11.07 8.81 15.34
CA THR A 11 -11.49 9.65 16.47
C THR A 11 -12.01 8.80 17.65
N SER A 12 -12.58 7.63 17.35
CA SER A 12 -13.00 6.64 18.34
C SER A 12 -13.01 5.24 17.72
N GLY A 13 -12.94 4.21 18.55
CA GLY A 13 -12.84 2.82 18.10
C GLY A 13 -11.42 2.43 17.68
N ALA A 14 -11.30 1.30 16.99
CA ALA A 14 -10.02 0.79 16.50
C ALA A 14 -10.22 0.07 15.16
N VAL A 15 -9.18 0.08 14.32
CA VAL A 15 -9.19 -0.59 13.01
C VAL A 15 -8.37 -1.87 13.11
N PHE A 16 -9.03 -2.99 12.82
CA PHE A 16 -8.40 -4.31 12.78
C PHE A 16 -8.38 -4.83 11.35
N ILE A 17 -7.20 -5.25 10.88
CA ILE A 17 -6.99 -5.89 9.59
C ILE A 17 -6.44 -7.29 9.89
N ASN A 18 -7.12 -8.34 9.44
CA ASN A 18 -6.78 -9.73 9.74
C ASN A 18 -6.58 -10.00 11.24
N GLY A 19 -7.44 -9.41 12.09
CA GLY A 19 -7.38 -9.55 13.54
C GLY A 19 -6.27 -8.75 14.22
N GLN A 20 -5.48 -7.97 13.48
CA GLN A 20 -4.39 -7.15 14.00
C GLN A 20 -4.75 -5.66 13.97
N ASN A 21 -4.48 -4.95 15.06
CA ASN A 21 -4.68 -3.50 15.11
C ASN A 21 -3.60 -2.77 14.29
N ILE A 22 -4.02 -1.95 13.33
CA ILE A 22 -3.13 -1.17 12.44
C ILE A 22 -2.35 -0.06 13.16
N GLU A 23 -2.83 0.38 14.32
CA GLU A 23 -2.18 1.39 15.16
C GLU A 23 -1.03 0.80 16.00
N ASN A 24 -0.91 -0.53 16.07
CA ASN A 24 0.22 -1.18 16.74
C ASN A 24 1.44 -1.20 15.80
N GLU A 25 2.48 -0.43 16.14
CA GLU A 25 3.71 -0.29 15.35
C GLU A 25 4.38 -1.62 15.01
N LYS A 26 4.29 -2.63 15.88
CA LYS A 26 4.89 -3.96 15.64
C LYS A 26 4.22 -4.71 14.49
N ASN A 27 2.91 -4.54 14.33
CA ASN A 27 2.12 -5.24 13.31
C ASN A 27 1.94 -4.39 12.05
N ARG A 28 2.03 -3.07 12.18
CA ARG A 28 1.73 -2.11 11.12
C ARG A 28 2.47 -2.40 9.82
N THR A 29 3.78 -2.60 9.87
CA THR A 29 4.58 -2.87 8.67
C THR A 29 4.12 -4.14 7.95
N ASN A 30 3.91 -5.24 8.70
CA ASN A 30 3.43 -6.52 8.15
C ASN A 30 2.06 -6.40 7.47
N ILE A 31 1.17 -5.59 8.07
CA ILE A 31 -0.16 -5.35 7.51
C ILE A 31 -0.03 -4.54 6.21
N LEU A 32 0.74 -3.45 6.22
CA LEU A 32 0.87 -2.55 5.07
C LEU A 32 1.60 -3.18 3.89
N GLU A 33 2.55 -4.10 4.12
CA GLU A 33 3.20 -4.88 3.06
C GLU A 33 2.23 -5.75 2.25
N LYS A 34 1.10 -6.14 2.84
CA LYS A 34 0.09 -7.02 2.20
C LYS A 34 -1.05 -6.25 1.55
N MET A 35 -0.98 -4.91 1.54
CA MET A 35 -2.03 -4.07 1.01
C MET A 35 -1.46 -3.03 0.06
N ASN A 36 -2.31 -2.56 -0.84
CA ASN A 36 -1.99 -1.46 -1.72
C ASN A 36 -3.18 -0.52 -1.80
N PHE A 37 -2.95 0.73 -2.19
CA PHE A 37 -3.99 1.72 -2.37
C PHE A 37 -3.87 2.34 -3.76
N ILE A 38 -4.98 2.33 -4.49
CA ILE A 38 -5.13 3.09 -5.73
C ILE A 38 -6.31 4.05 -5.58
N SER A 39 -6.05 5.32 -5.89
CA SER A 39 -7.10 6.34 -6.00
C SER A 39 -7.53 6.41 -7.46
N PRO A 40 -8.83 6.61 -7.76
CA PRO A 40 -9.33 6.71 -9.13
C PRO A 40 -8.68 7.84 -9.95
N TYR A 41 -8.00 8.78 -9.29
CA TYR A 41 -7.34 9.93 -9.92
C TYR A 41 -5.83 9.74 -10.12
N ILE A 42 -5.26 8.61 -9.72
CA ILE A 42 -3.84 8.32 -9.97
C ILE A 42 -3.73 7.66 -11.34
N GLU A 43 -3.35 8.46 -12.33
CA GLU A 43 -2.93 7.94 -13.63
C GLU A 43 -1.49 7.41 -13.55
N LEU A 44 -1.20 6.34 -14.29
CA LEU A 44 0.16 5.87 -14.47
C LEU A 44 1.01 6.97 -15.16
N PRO A 45 2.31 7.09 -14.83
CA PRO A 45 3.24 7.92 -15.58
C PRO A 45 3.11 7.74 -17.09
N LYS A 46 2.55 8.75 -17.77
CA LYS A 46 2.25 8.71 -19.21
C LYS A 46 3.50 8.66 -20.10
N LYS A 47 4.66 8.99 -19.54
CA LYS A 47 5.97 8.95 -20.23
C LYS A 47 6.56 7.55 -20.31
N LEU A 48 6.00 6.58 -19.59
CA LEU A 48 6.48 5.21 -19.52
C LEU A 48 5.49 4.29 -20.25
N THR A 49 6.03 3.29 -20.93
CA THR A 49 5.26 2.15 -21.45
C THR A 49 4.60 1.38 -20.30
N VAL A 50 3.65 0.51 -20.64
CA VAL A 50 3.00 -0.37 -19.66
C VAL A 50 4.05 -1.23 -18.95
N GLU A 51 5.00 -1.80 -19.70
CA GLU A 51 6.07 -2.64 -19.15
C GLU A 51 6.99 -1.86 -18.20
N GLU A 52 7.40 -0.64 -18.57
CA GLU A 52 8.23 0.20 -17.70
C GLU A 52 7.50 0.57 -16.41
N ASN A 53 6.20 0.86 -16.47
CA ASN A 53 5.39 1.07 -15.27
C ASN A 53 5.41 -0.17 -14.37
N LEU A 54 5.14 -1.36 -14.94
CA LEU A 54 5.18 -2.63 -14.20
C LEU A 54 6.55 -2.88 -13.56
N LYS A 55 7.65 -2.60 -14.27
CA LYS A 55 9.02 -2.71 -13.74
C LYS A 55 9.27 -1.74 -12.59
N VAL A 56 8.80 -0.50 -12.69
CA VAL A 56 8.94 0.52 -11.64
C VAL A 56 8.20 0.10 -10.37
N TYR A 57 6.92 -0.29 -10.47
CA TYR A 57 6.15 -0.76 -9.31
C TYR A 57 6.70 -2.08 -8.77
N GLY A 58 7.07 -3.02 -9.63
CA GLY A 58 7.69 -4.28 -9.23
C GLY A 58 8.94 -4.06 -8.38
N ARG A 59 9.83 -3.13 -8.76
CA ARG A 59 11.03 -2.79 -7.99
C ARG A 59 10.69 -2.18 -6.63
N MET A 60 9.69 -1.29 -6.56
CA MET A 60 9.23 -0.72 -5.28
C MET A 60 8.68 -1.78 -4.32
N TYR A 61 8.03 -2.81 -4.86
CA TYR A 61 7.50 -3.94 -4.08
C TYR A 61 8.49 -5.10 -3.89
N GLY A 62 9.75 -4.96 -4.34
CA GLY A 62 10.76 -6.02 -4.20
C GLY A 62 10.44 -7.31 -4.98
N VAL A 63 9.70 -7.20 -6.09
CA VAL A 63 9.38 -8.34 -6.96
C VAL A 63 10.65 -8.83 -7.66
N ASN A 64 10.92 -10.14 -7.55
CA ASN A 64 12.07 -10.78 -8.17
C ASN A 64 11.83 -11.05 -9.66
N ASN A 65 12.92 -11.19 -10.43
CA ASN A 65 12.89 -11.58 -11.85
C ASN A 65 12.09 -10.62 -12.76
N LEU A 66 12.19 -9.32 -12.51
CA LEU A 66 11.66 -8.27 -13.39
C LEU A 66 12.61 -8.10 -14.59
N GLN A 67 12.51 -8.97 -15.60
CA GLN A 67 13.21 -8.83 -16.88
C GLN A 67 12.50 -7.84 -17.78
#